data_AF-A0A4U1YS45-F1
#
_entry.id   AF-A0A4U1YS45-F1
#
_cell.length_a   1.000
_cell.length_b   1.000
_cell.length_c   1.000
_cell.angle_alpha   90.00
_cell.angle_beta   90.00
_cell.angle_gamma   90.00
#
_symmetry.space_group_name_H-M   'P 1'
#
loop_
_entity.id
_entity.type
_entity.pdbx_description
1 polymer ?
#
loop_
_entity_poly.entity_id
_entity_poly.type
_entity_poly.pdbx_seq_one_letter_code
_entity_poly.pdbx_strand_id
1 'polypeptide(L)'
;MNNDQSIESLKEQLYNAEIAYSWEHKGYGGKYDRLGIWGMAIFVGCSIFGFFLFVLDDFTVDTPMFWVAFALMTMMVLITRYLYFPDKHRCYHLTSLGIHYTEQDMIPEVAYKIARGFAWFGIGVCI
;
A
#
# COMPACT_ATOMS: atom_id res chain seq x y z
N MET A 1 20.32 -18.24 -31.29
CA MET A 1 19.37 -17.24 -30.73
C MET A 1 19.45 -17.37 -29.23
N ASN A 2 19.72 -16.27 -28.51
CA ASN A 2 19.88 -16.34 -27.06
C ASN A 2 18.50 -16.57 -26.42
N ASN A 3 18.40 -17.44 -25.42
CA ASN A 3 17.12 -17.91 -24.87
C ASN A 3 16.24 -16.72 -24.39
N ASP A 4 16.87 -15.67 -23.88
CA ASP A 4 16.21 -14.45 -23.39
C ASP A 4 15.52 -13.65 -24.50
N GLN A 5 16.12 -13.58 -25.71
CA GLN A 5 15.53 -12.87 -26.85
C GLN A 5 14.29 -13.59 -27.38
N SER A 6 14.26 -14.92 -27.33
CA SER A 6 13.06 -15.69 -27.68
C SER A 6 11.96 -15.50 -26.64
N ILE A 7 12.30 -15.39 -25.35
CA ILE A 7 11.31 -15.14 -24.29
C ILE A 7 10.69 -13.75 -24.45
N GLU A 8 11.50 -12.74 -24.74
CA GLU A 8 11.04 -11.36 -24.90
C GLU A 8 10.11 -11.21 -26.11
N SER A 9 10.47 -11.81 -27.25
CA SER A 9 9.61 -11.79 -28.45
C SER A 9 8.29 -12.55 -28.26
N LEU A 10 8.28 -13.67 -27.53
CA LEU A 10 7.04 -14.38 -27.17
C LEU A 10 6.17 -13.56 -26.22
N LYS A 11 6.78 -12.83 -25.28
CA LYS A 11 6.07 -11.92 -24.39
C LYS A 11 5.40 -10.81 -25.19
N GLU A 12 6.11 -10.19 -26.12
CA GLU A 12 5.57 -9.13 -26.97
C GLU A 12 4.40 -9.64 -27.84
N GLN A 13 4.51 -10.84 -28.41
CA GLN A 13 3.40 -11.48 -29.12
C GLN A 13 2.19 -11.75 -28.22
N LEU A 14 2.42 -12.16 -26.96
CA LEU A 14 1.36 -12.39 -25.98
C LEU A 14 0.61 -11.10 -25.59
N TYR A 15 1.32 -9.98 -25.46
CA TYR A 15 0.70 -8.68 -25.14
C TYR A 15 -0.04 -8.05 -26.34
N ASN A 16 0.37 -8.36 -27.56
CA ASN A 16 -0.28 -7.86 -28.79
C ASN A 16 -1.43 -8.76 -29.29
N ALA A 17 -1.57 -9.97 -28.75
CA ALA A 17 -2.63 -10.89 -29.14
C ALA A 17 -4.02 -10.40 -28.68
N GLU A 18 -5.04 -10.77 -29.45
CA GLU A 18 -6.42 -10.42 -29.14
C GLU A 18 -6.87 -11.03 -27.80
N ILE A 19 -7.53 -10.21 -26.98
CA ILE A 19 -7.99 -10.57 -25.64
C ILE A 19 -9.37 -11.22 -25.77
N ALA A 20 -9.45 -12.52 -25.48
CA ALA A 20 -10.71 -13.28 -25.54
C ALA A 20 -11.54 -13.09 -24.27
N TYR A 21 -10.88 -12.97 -23.11
CA TYR A 21 -11.56 -12.81 -21.82
C TYR A 21 -10.71 -11.95 -20.87
N SER A 22 -11.36 -11.14 -20.04
CA SER A 22 -10.69 -10.36 -19.01
C SER A 22 -11.45 -10.46 -17.69
N TRP A 23 -10.71 -10.51 -16.58
CA TRP A 23 -11.31 -10.46 -15.25
C TRP A 23 -10.46 -9.65 -14.28
N GLU A 24 -11.16 -9.00 -13.37
CA GLU A 24 -10.58 -8.18 -12.33
C GLU A 24 -10.49 -8.96 -11.02
N HIS A 25 -9.32 -8.89 -10.38
CA HIS A 25 -9.13 -9.32 -9.01
C HIS A 25 -8.65 -8.14 -8.17
N LYS A 26 -9.42 -7.77 -7.15
CA LYS A 26 -9.06 -6.73 -6.17
C LYS A 26 -8.64 -7.42 -4.89
N GLY A 27 -7.35 -7.34 -4.55
CA GLY A 27 -6.81 -7.93 -3.33
C GLY A 27 -5.50 -8.70 -3.52
N TYR A 28 -4.88 -9.06 -2.40
CA TYR A 28 -3.53 -9.64 -2.37
C TYR A 28 -3.51 -11.16 -2.63
N GLY A 29 -4.60 -11.89 -2.33
CA GLY A 29 -4.74 -13.31 -2.71
C GLY A 29 -5.62 -14.19 -1.82
N GLY A 30 -6.10 -13.71 -0.66
CA GLY A 30 -6.89 -14.50 0.29
C GLY A 30 -8.10 -13.79 0.90
N LYS A 31 -9.13 -14.57 1.28
CA LYS A 31 -10.39 -14.08 1.90
C LYS A 31 -10.16 -13.26 3.18
N TYR A 32 -9.07 -13.53 3.90
CA TYR A 32 -8.73 -12.89 5.18
C TYR A 32 -7.59 -11.87 5.09
N ASP A 33 -6.99 -11.64 3.91
CA ASP A 33 -5.83 -10.75 3.78
C ASP A 33 -6.14 -9.34 4.24
N ARG A 34 -7.35 -8.85 3.93
CA ARG A 34 -7.79 -7.53 4.35
C ARG A 34 -7.76 -7.39 5.88
N LEU A 35 -8.27 -8.39 6.60
CA LEU A 35 -8.29 -8.38 8.07
C LEU A 35 -6.89 -8.55 8.65
N GLY A 36 -6.04 -9.39 8.05
CA GLY A 36 -4.65 -9.58 8.46
C GLY A 36 -3.82 -8.30 8.32
N ILE A 37 -3.96 -7.58 7.20
CA ILE A 37 -3.25 -6.31 6.97
C ILE A 37 -3.73 -5.24 7.96
N TRP A 38 -5.04 -5.13 8.21
CA TRP A 38 -5.56 -4.23 9.23
C TRP A 38 -5.04 -4.58 10.63
N GLY A 39 -5.04 -5.86 11.00
CA GLY A 39 -4.50 -6.34 12.27
C GLY A 39 -3.02 -6.00 12.43
N MET A 40 -2.21 -6.21 11.39
CA MET A 40 -0.79 -5.88 11.40
C MET A 40 -0.55 -4.37 11.51
N ALA A 41 -1.29 -3.55 10.76
CA ALA A 41 -1.19 -2.09 10.83
C ALA A 41 -1.56 -1.55 12.21
N ILE A 42 -2.64 -2.05 12.81
CA ILE A 42 -3.04 -1.68 14.18
C ILE A 42 -1.98 -2.15 15.18
N PHE A 43 -1.45 -3.35 15.03
CA PHE A 43 -0.42 -3.88 15.93
C PHE A 43 0.84 -3.01 15.92
N VAL A 44 1.30 -2.55 14.75
CA VAL A 44 2.46 -1.65 14.64
C VAL A 44 2.17 -0.28 15.27
N GLY A 45 1.00 0.30 15.01
CA GLY A 45 0.63 1.59 15.61
C GLY A 45 0.47 1.52 17.13
N CYS A 46 -0.21 0.48 17.62
CA CYS A 46 -0.44 0.24 19.04
C CYS A 46 0.84 -0.11 19.81
N SER A 47 1.80 -0.83 19.20
CA SER A 47 3.04 -1.18 19.89
C SER A 47 3.90 0.05 20.19
N ILE A 48 4.01 0.97 19.24
CA ILE A 48 4.73 2.24 19.41
C ILE A 48 4.01 3.11 20.46
N PHE A 49 2.69 3.25 20.35
CA PHE A 49 1.91 4.04 21.30
C PHE A 49 1.93 3.45 22.72
N GLY A 50 1.81 2.13 22.83
CA GLY A 50 1.92 1.39 24.10
C GLY A 50 3.30 1.51 24.74
N PHE A 51 4.37 1.57 23.93
CA PHE A 51 5.71 1.84 24.42
C PHE A 51 5.82 3.24 25.06
N PHE A 52 5.24 4.27 24.41
CA PHE A 52 5.21 5.61 24.99
C PHE A 52 4.40 5.68 26.29
N LEU A 53 3.24 5.01 26.35
CA LEU A 53 2.45 4.87 27.58
C LEU A 53 3.23 4.18 28.71
N PHE A 54 4.09 3.22 28.38
CA PHE A 54 4.87 2.48 29.38
C PHE A 54 6.07 3.27 29.90
N VAL A 55 6.71 4.09 29.06
CA VAL A 55 7.93 4.82 29.41
C VAL A 55 7.65 6.17 30.07
N LEU A 56 6.51 6.80 29.76
CA LEU A 56 6.19 8.16 30.21
C LEU A 56 5.15 8.15 31.34
N ASP A 57 5.59 8.36 32.58
CA ASP A 57 4.73 8.34 33.77
C ASP A 57 3.62 9.40 33.75
N ASP A 58 3.86 10.58 33.15
CA ASP A 58 2.87 11.67 33.05
C ASP A 58 2.01 11.63 31.77
N PHE A 59 2.14 10.59 30.95
CA PHE A 59 1.44 10.48 29.67
C PHE A 59 -0.01 10.03 29.87
N THR A 60 -0.82 10.98 30.32
CA THR A 60 -2.25 10.82 30.65
C THR A 60 -3.13 11.56 29.66
N VAL A 61 -4.41 11.17 29.59
CA VAL A 61 -5.41 11.71 28.64
C VAL A 61 -5.63 13.22 28.81
N ASP A 62 -5.32 13.75 29.98
CA ASP A 62 -5.44 15.17 30.32
C ASP A 62 -4.36 16.03 29.67
N THR A 63 -3.26 15.41 29.22
CA THR A 63 -2.17 16.12 28.59
C THR A 63 -2.42 16.32 27.08
N PRO A 64 -2.07 17.50 26.52
CA PRO A 64 -2.15 17.71 25.08
C PRO A 64 -1.21 16.79 24.31
N MET A 65 -0.12 16.35 24.94
CA MET A 65 0.85 15.41 24.37
C MET A 65 0.23 14.06 24.03
N PHE A 66 -0.72 13.59 24.86
CA PHE A 66 -1.47 12.36 24.60
C PHE A 66 -2.25 12.43 23.29
N TRP A 67 -2.97 13.53 23.05
CA TRP A 67 -3.76 13.72 21.84
C TRP A 67 -2.91 13.85 20.58
N VAL A 68 -1.75 14.51 20.67
CA VAL A 68 -0.79 14.59 19.55
C VAL A 68 -0.23 13.21 19.21
N ALA A 69 0.19 12.45 20.21
CA ALA A 69 0.71 11.10 20.02
C ALA A 69 -0.38 10.12 19.52
N PHE A 70 -1.62 10.27 19.99
CA PHE A 70 -2.76 9.51 19.48
C PHE A 70 -3.04 9.82 18.01
N ALA A 71 -3.02 11.11 17.62
CA ALA A 71 -3.15 11.51 16.22
C ALA A 71 -2.02 10.91 15.37
N LEU A 72 -0.77 10.97 15.83
CA LEU A 72 0.36 10.35 15.14
C LEU A 72 0.22 8.82 15.03
N MET A 73 -0.26 8.15 16.07
CA MET A 73 -0.55 6.71 16.05
C MET A 73 -1.58 6.37 14.97
N THR A 74 -2.70 7.09 14.92
CA THR A 74 -3.74 6.86 13.89
C THR A 74 -3.20 7.12 12.48
N MET A 75 -2.36 8.14 12.30
CA MET A 75 -1.70 8.41 11.03
C MET A 75 -0.75 7.29 10.63
N MET A 76 0.04 6.73 11.56
CA MET A 76 0.95 5.62 11.28
C MET A 76 0.20 4.33 10.91
N VAL A 77 -0.95 4.05 11.52
CA VAL A 77 -1.82 2.93 11.13
C VAL A 77 -2.29 3.10 9.69
N LEU A 78 -2.74 4.31 9.32
CA LEU A 78 -3.19 4.61 7.96
C LEU A 78 -2.04 4.52 6.95
N ILE A 79 -0.85 5.03 7.28
CA ILE A 79 0.34 4.92 6.42
C ILE A 79 0.69 3.45 6.20
N THR A 80 0.73 2.65 7.27
CA THR A 80 1.04 1.22 7.18
C THR A 80 0.01 0.50 6.30
N ARG A 81 -1.28 0.80 6.47
CA ARG A 81 -2.35 0.15 5.70
C ARG A 81 -2.37 0.55 4.22
N TYR A 82 -2.17 1.82 3.90
CA TYR A 82 -2.41 2.34 2.54
C TYR A 82 -1.14 2.58 1.73
N LEU A 83 0.00 2.83 2.38
CA LEU A 83 1.26 3.12 1.69
C LEU A 83 2.17 1.88 1.62
N TYR A 84 2.31 1.14 2.73
CA TYR A 84 3.17 -0.05 2.77
C TYR A 84 2.47 -1.30 2.24
N PHE A 85 1.17 -1.42 2.49
CA PHE A 85 0.35 -2.54 2.04
C PHE A 85 -0.85 -2.07 1.20
N PRO A 86 -0.63 -1.32 0.09
CA PRO A 86 -1.71 -0.87 -0.77
C PRO A 86 -2.47 -2.07 -1.34
N ASP A 87 -3.77 -1.89 -1.55
CA ASP A 87 -4.55 -2.91 -2.22
C ASP A 87 -4.12 -2.97 -3.69
N LYS A 88 -3.78 -4.16 -4.17
CA LYS A 88 -3.37 -4.39 -5.54
C LYS A 88 -4.58 -4.72 -6.40
N HIS A 89 -4.69 -4.05 -7.53
CA HIS A 89 -5.66 -4.35 -8.56
C HIS A 89 -4.97 -5.12 -9.67
N ARG A 90 -5.38 -6.38 -9.85
CA ARG A 90 -4.84 -7.26 -10.89
C ARG A 90 -5.90 -7.46 -11.96
N CYS A 91 -5.62 -7.01 -13.18
CA CYS A 91 -6.45 -7.28 -14.33
C CYS A 91 -5.79 -8.41 -15.12
N TYR A 92 -6.47 -9.55 -15.20
CA TYR A 92 -6.02 -10.70 -15.94
C TYR A 92 -6.65 -10.70 -17.33
N HIS A 93 -5.83 -10.98 -18.34
CA HIS A 93 -6.24 -11.04 -19.73
C HIS A 93 -5.88 -12.42 -20.28
N LEU A 94 -6.88 -13.12 -20.80
CA LEU A 94 -6.73 -14.39 -21.50
C LEU A 94 -6.67 -14.12 -23.00
N THR A 95 -5.58 -14.54 -23.63
CA THR A 95 -5.38 -14.50 -25.08
C THR A 95 -5.26 -15.93 -25.62
N SER A 96 -5.35 -16.11 -26.94
CA SER A 96 -5.15 -17.41 -27.58
C SER A 96 -3.74 -18.00 -27.36
N LEU A 97 -2.76 -17.14 -27.07
CA LEU A 97 -1.36 -17.50 -26.84
C LEU A 97 -1.05 -17.78 -25.35
N GLY A 98 -1.90 -17.33 -24.43
CA GLY A 98 -1.70 -17.51 -22.99
C GLY A 98 -2.37 -16.45 -22.12
N ILE A 99 -1.96 -16.39 -20.84
CA ILE A 99 -2.49 -15.46 -19.84
C ILE A 99 -1.43 -14.43 -19.51
N HIS A 100 -1.79 -13.14 -19.56
CA HIS A 100 -0.98 -12.08 -18.99
C HIS A 100 -1.80 -11.30 -17.96
N TYR A 101 -1.12 -10.64 -17.02
CA TYR A 101 -1.76 -9.83 -16.00
C TYR A 101 -1.11 -8.46 -15.94
N THR A 102 -1.92 -7.44 -15.70
CA THR A 102 -1.45 -6.12 -15.34
C THR A 102 -1.70 -5.91 -13.85
N GLU A 103 -0.66 -5.48 -13.12
CA GLU A 103 -0.76 -5.15 -11.69
C GLU A 103 -0.71 -3.63 -11.55
N GLN A 104 -1.74 -3.06 -10.96
CA GLN A 104 -1.81 -1.64 -10.60
C GLN A 104 -1.96 -1.53 -9.09
N ASP A 105 -1.06 -0.77 -8.46
CA ASP A 105 -1.16 -0.44 -7.04
C ASP A 105 -2.25 0.63 -6.85
N MET A 106 -3.32 0.29 -6.11
CA MET A 106 -4.41 1.23 -5.82
C MET A 106 -4.03 2.10 -4.64
N ILE A 107 -3.01 2.93 -4.81
CA ILE A 107 -2.69 3.97 -3.82
C ILE A 107 -3.79 5.04 -3.94
N PRO A 108 -4.56 5.32 -2.88
CA PRO A 108 -5.59 6.34 -2.95
C PRO A 108 -4.97 7.69 -3.28
N GLU A 109 -5.56 8.45 -4.21
CA GLU A 109 -5.08 9.78 -4.62
C GLU A 109 -4.91 10.73 -3.42
N VAL A 110 -5.69 10.51 -2.36
CA VAL A 110 -5.58 11.20 -1.07
C VAL A 110 -4.20 11.02 -0.44
N ALA A 111 -3.64 9.80 -0.45
CA ALA A 111 -2.31 9.55 0.10
C ALA A 111 -1.22 10.27 -0.69
N TYR A 112 -1.33 10.29 -2.03
CA TYR A 112 -0.43 11.06 -2.89
C TYR A 112 -0.51 12.57 -2.59
N LYS A 113 -1.72 13.11 -2.41
CA LYS A 113 -1.93 14.52 -2.07
C LYS A 113 -1.35 14.88 -0.69
N ILE A 114 -1.52 14.00 0.30
CA ILE A 114 -0.94 14.16 1.64
C ILE A 114 0.59 14.14 1.59
N ALA A 115 1.19 13.17 0.90
CA ALA A 115 2.64 13.08 0.73
C ALA A 115 3.22 14.34 0.07
N ARG A 116 2.52 14.86 -0.96
CA ARG A 116 2.87 16.12 -1.61
C ARG A 116 2.75 17.32 -0.67
N GLY A 117 1.74 17.33 0.20
CA GLY A 117 1.58 18.35 1.24
C GLY A 117 2.71 18.35 2.27
N PHE A 118 3.12 17.18 2.73
CA PHE A 118 4.27 17.03 3.63
C PHE A 118 5.58 17.46 2.97
N ALA A 119 5.79 17.12 1.68
CA ALA A 119 6.97 17.56 0.95
C ALA A 119 7.05 19.10 0.86
N TRP A 120 5.92 19.78 0.61
CA TRP A 120 5.84 21.24 0.60
C TRP A 120 6.13 21.85 1.98
N PHE A 121 5.55 21.28 3.04
CA PHE A 121 5.81 21.72 4.41
C PHE A 121 7.30 21.56 4.78
N GLY A 122 7.91 20.43 4.42
CA GLY A 122 9.33 20.17 4.64
C GLY A 122 10.25 21.17 3.93
N ILE A 123 9.94 21.52 2.67
CA ILE A 123 10.69 22.55 1.93
C ILE A 123 10.57 23.93 2.61
N GLY A 124 9.38 24.30 3.07
CA GLY A 124 9.14 25.59 3.72
C GLY A 124 9.83 25.74 5.07
N VAL A 125 10.10 24.65 5.79
CA VAL A 125 10.82 24.66 7.08
C VAL A 125 12.35 24.71 6.90
N CYS A 126 12.86 24.32 5.73
CA CYS A 126 14.29 24.34 5.42
C CYS A 126 14.80 25.64 4.78
N ILE A 127 13.90 26.60 4.46
CA ILE A 127 14.23 27.94 3.98
C ILE A 127 14.17 28.92 5.16
#